data_AF-A0A0L0T9D4-F1
#
_entry.id   AF-A0A0L0T9D4-F1
#
_cell.length_a   1.000
_cell.length_b   1.000
_cell.length_c   1.000
_cell.angle_alpha   90.00
_cell.angle_beta   90.00
_cell.angle_gamma   90.00
#
_symmetry.space_group_name_H-M   'P 1'
#
loop_
_entity.id
_entity.type
_entity.pdbx_description
1 polymer ?
#
loop_
_entity_poly.entity_id
_entity_poly.type
_entity_poly.pdbx_seq_one_letter_code
_entity_poly.pdbx_strand_id
1 'polypeptide(L)'
;MTVLGYYPSATRPFEGSMMTAVSSALENRDGKFHGCKIEATTLHPMMHANLAQWPGDPAGMKRQLAMFNHGVPLVVLTRDRDRGRVTVDEDGEPHVEYTISECDGASAAEGLVAAARILVATGAHTVVTGQVDVPMFKVPSNDVAHPETVAHCERIARAGVKPLRAGMFSAHQMGTARMSTAPNRGVTNARGKVWGVDGLYVADGSLFPSPSGVNPMVTIYAVAYSVA
;
A
#
# COMPACT_ATOMS: atom_id res chain seq x y z
N MET A 1 -1.47 -1.57 -1.01
CA MET A 1 -2.03 -2.63 -1.88
C MET A 1 -0.88 -3.35 -2.59
N THR A 2 -1.07 -4.56 -3.12
CA THR A 2 0.00 -5.28 -3.83
C THR A 2 -0.52 -6.07 -5.03
N VAL A 3 0.30 -6.16 -6.08
CA VAL A 3 0.14 -7.08 -7.21
C VAL A 3 1.31 -8.06 -7.21
N LEU A 4 1.04 -9.35 -7.41
CA LEU A 4 2.06 -10.40 -7.44
C LEU A 4 2.15 -10.99 -8.84
N GLY A 5 3.35 -11.02 -9.41
CA GLY A 5 3.64 -11.73 -10.65
C GLY A 5 4.45 -12.99 -10.38
N TYR A 6 4.17 -14.07 -11.12
CA TYR A 6 4.96 -15.30 -11.09
C TYR A 6 5.71 -15.51 -12.40
N TYR A 7 6.97 -15.93 -12.29
CA TYR A 7 7.90 -16.04 -13.40
C TYR A 7 8.34 -17.48 -13.65
N PRO A 8 8.70 -17.85 -14.90
CA PRO A 8 9.10 -19.22 -15.21
C PRO A 8 10.39 -19.63 -14.46
N SER A 9 11.31 -18.68 -14.31
CA SER A 9 12.56 -18.86 -13.58
C SER A 9 12.40 -18.43 -12.12
N ALA A 10 13.16 -19.06 -11.22
CA ALA A 10 13.17 -18.68 -9.81
C ALA A 10 13.70 -17.24 -9.66
N THR A 11 12.94 -16.42 -8.96
CA THR A 11 13.26 -15.01 -8.68
C THR A 11 13.88 -14.83 -7.30
N ARG A 12 13.75 -15.83 -6.41
CA ARG A 12 14.27 -15.83 -5.03
C ARG A 12 13.95 -14.50 -4.32
N PRO A 13 12.68 -14.12 -4.21
CA PRO A 13 12.29 -12.75 -3.86
C PRO A 13 12.58 -12.35 -2.40
N PHE A 14 13.13 -13.26 -1.61
CA PHE A 14 13.59 -13.04 -0.24
C PHE A 14 15.09 -12.72 -0.16
N GLU A 15 15.81 -12.71 -1.28
CA GLU A 15 17.23 -12.37 -1.35
C GLU A 15 17.47 -11.00 -1.97
N GLY A 16 18.58 -10.37 -1.57
CA GLY A 16 19.01 -9.07 -2.08
C GLY A 16 18.45 -7.89 -1.29
N SER A 17 18.35 -6.74 -1.97
CA SER A 17 17.91 -5.48 -1.34
C SER A 17 16.40 -5.47 -1.09
N MET A 18 15.99 -4.97 0.08
CA MET A 18 14.57 -4.90 0.51
C MET A 18 13.66 -4.13 -0.46
N MET A 19 14.21 -3.16 -1.19
CA MET A 19 13.54 -2.40 -2.24
C MET A 19 14.58 -1.97 -3.27
N THR A 20 14.29 -2.19 -4.55
CA THR A 20 15.25 -1.97 -5.64
C THR A 20 14.82 -0.90 -6.64
N ALA A 21 13.51 -0.66 -6.78
CA ALA A 21 12.98 0.33 -7.71
C ALA A 21 11.67 0.93 -7.20
N VAL A 22 11.46 2.20 -7.53
CA VAL A 22 10.23 2.94 -7.27
C VAL A 22 9.81 3.68 -8.54
N SER A 23 8.53 3.60 -8.89
CA SER A 23 7.92 4.42 -9.94
C SER A 23 6.98 5.46 -9.31
N SER A 24 7.19 6.72 -9.65
CA SER A 24 6.37 7.86 -9.26
C SER A 24 5.40 8.32 -10.35
N ALA A 25 5.26 7.55 -11.44
CA ALA A 25 4.48 7.95 -12.62
C ALA A 25 3.00 8.27 -12.33
N LEU A 26 2.47 7.83 -11.19
CA LEU A 26 1.06 8.00 -10.79
C LEU A 26 0.89 8.83 -9.50
N GLU A 27 1.90 9.57 -9.06
CA GLU A 27 1.89 10.23 -7.74
C GLU A 27 0.98 11.48 -7.67
N ASN A 28 0.61 12.05 -8.82
CA ASN A 28 -0.17 13.28 -8.92
C ASN A 28 -1.40 13.12 -9.83
N ARG A 29 -2.22 12.11 -9.52
CA ARG A 29 -3.43 11.76 -10.27
C ARG A 29 -4.45 12.89 -10.32
N ASP A 30 -4.63 13.60 -9.22
CA ASP A 30 -5.68 14.61 -9.05
C ASP A 30 -5.20 16.06 -9.25
N GLY A 31 -3.92 16.25 -9.63
CA GLY A 31 -3.28 17.56 -9.73
C GLY A 31 -2.99 18.23 -8.37
N LYS A 32 -3.27 17.55 -7.25
CA LYS A 32 -3.08 18.03 -5.87
C LYS A 32 -2.10 17.14 -5.09
N PHE A 33 -1.25 16.40 -5.80
CA PHE A 33 -0.24 15.49 -5.27
C PHE A 33 -0.81 14.31 -4.48
N HIS A 34 -2.01 13.84 -4.84
CA HIS A 34 -2.53 12.53 -4.41
C HIS A 34 -2.49 11.56 -5.58
N GLY A 35 -2.21 10.30 -5.26
CA GLY A 35 -1.95 9.27 -6.24
C GLY A 35 -1.26 8.08 -5.59
N CYS A 36 -0.53 7.30 -6.38
CA CYS A 36 0.22 6.16 -5.86
C CYS A 36 1.64 6.08 -6.42
N LYS A 37 2.49 5.39 -5.67
CA LYS A 37 3.81 4.93 -6.11
C LYS A 37 3.79 3.41 -6.25
N ILE A 38 4.63 2.91 -7.15
CA ILE A 38 4.82 1.47 -7.33
C ILE A 38 6.22 1.12 -6.85
N GLU A 39 6.32 0.22 -5.88
CA GLU A 39 7.58 -0.17 -5.26
C GLU A 39 7.83 -1.66 -5.51
N ALA A 40 9.00 -1.99 -6.06
CA ALA A 40 9.48 -3.36 -6.15
C ALA A 40 10.16 -3.73 -4.83
N THR A 41 9.57 -4.66 -4.10
CA THR A 41 9.99 -5.05 -2.74
C THR A 41 10.33 -6.53 -2.65
N THR A 42 11.00 -6.92 -1.58
CA THR A 42 11.19 -8.34 -1.23
C THR A 42 9.87 -9.00 -0.86
N LEU A 43 9.75 -10.31 -1.09
CA LEU A 43 8.60 -11.12 -0.70
C LEU A 43 9.00 -12.07 0.44
N HIS A 44 8.36 -11.92 1.59
CA HIS A 44 8.45 -12.89 2.69
C HIS A 44 7.27 -13.87 2.70
N PRO A 45 7.43 -15.08 3.28
CA PRO A 45 6.38 -16.11 3.29
C PRO A 45 5.04 -15.63 3.87
N MET A 46 5.07 -14.83 4.93
CA MET A 46 3.85 -14.26 5.53
C MET A 46 3.15 -13.30 4.57
N MET A 47 3.89 -12.41 3.91
CA MET A 47 3.34 -11.49 2.92
C MET A 47 2.78 -12.26 1.72
N HIS A 48 3.48 -13.29 1.26
CA HIS A 48 3.02 -14.15 0.18
C HIS A 48 1.72 -14.88 0.53
N ALA A 49 1.63 -15.43 1.74
CA ALA A 49 0.42 -16.10 2.22
C ALA A 49 -0.79 -15.16 2.31
N ASN A 50 -0.57 -13.92 2.76
CA ASN A 50 -1.63 -12.89 2.80
C ASN A 50 -2.07 -12.41 1.40
N LEU A 51 -1.20 -12.52 0.40
CA LEU A 51 -1.49 -12.15 -1.00
C LEU A 51 -2.01 -13.33 -1.84
N ALA A 52 -1.93 -14.55 -1.32
CA ALA A 52 -2.49 -15.71 -1.99
C ALA A 52 -4.01 -15.56 -2.07
N GLN A 53 -4.56 -15.70 -3.27
CA GLN A 53 -6.02 -15.69 -3.41
C GLN A 53 -6.55 -17.03 -2.91
N TRP A 54 -7.74 -17.01 -2.29
CA TRP A 54 -8.45 -18.23 -1.96
C TRP A 54 -9.42 -18.57 -3.11
N PRO A 55 -9.08 -19.52 -4.01
CA PRO A 55 -9.93 -19.82 -5.17
C PRO A 55 -11.14 -20.69 -4.82
N GLY A 56 -11.48 -20.87 -3.54
CA GLY A 56 -12.45 -21.89 -3.10
C GLY A 56 -11.91 -23.32 -3.17
N ASP A 57 -10.68 -23.52 -3.64
CA ASP A 57 -9.98 -24.80 -3.74
C ASP A 57 -8.68 -24.78 -2.89
N PRO A 58 -8.61 -25.56 -1.80
CA PRO A 58 -7.40 -25.69 -0.99
C PRO A 58 -6.17 -26.16 -1.78
N ALA A 59 -6.34 -26.99 -2.82
CA ALA A 59 -5.23 -27.43 -3.64
C ALA A 59 -4.71 -26.29 -4.52
N GLY A 60 -5.60 -25.47 -5.08
CA GLY A 60 -5.28 -24.24 -5.79
C GLY A 60 -4.46 -23.27 -4.94
N MET A 61 -4.89 -23.01 -3.70
CA MET A 61 -4.13 -22.17 -2.77
C MET A 61 -2.73 -22.75 -2.50
N LYS A 62 -2.62 -24.06 -2.21
CA LYS A 62 -1.32 -24.71 -1.98
C LYS A 62 -0.38 -24.60 -3.19
N ARG A 63 -0.90 -24.77 -4.41
CA ARG A 63 -0.13 -24.57 -5.65
C ARG A 63 0.35 -23.11 -5.75
N GLN A 64 -0.49 -22.15 -5.42
CA GLN A 64 -0.11 -20.74 -5.41
C GLN A 64 1.00 -20.43 -4.39
N LEU A 65 0.88 -20.96 -3.17
CA LEU A 65 1.89 -20.81 -2.12
C LEU A 65 3.21 -21.48 -2.51
N ALA A 66 3.17 -22.64 -3.18
CA ALA A 66 4.36 -23.32 -3.66
C ALA A 66 5.17 -22.53 -4.71
N MET A 67 4.54 -21.56 -5.39
CA MET A 67 5.21 -20.66 -6.32
C MET A 67 5.99 -19.51 -5.64
N PHE A 68 6.12 -19.51 -4.30
CA PHE A 68 6.81 -18.46 -3.54
C PHE A 68 8.17 -18.05 -4.13
N ASN A 69 9.00 -19.03 -4.51
CA ASN A 69 10.36 -18.79 -5.04
C ASN A 69 10.39 -18.14 -6.45
N HIS A 70 9.22 -17.98 -7.07
CA HIS A 70 9.02 -17.42 -8.42
C HIS A 70 8.22 -16.10 -8.38
N GLY A 71 7.80 -15.65 -7.20
CA GLY A 71 6.99 -14.46 -7.03
C GLY A 71 7.80 -13.17 -7.13
N VAL A 72 7.19 -12.11 -7.65
CA VAL A 72 7.70 -10.74 -7.58
C VAL A 72 6.55 -9.82 -7.16
N PRO A 73 6.61 -9.20 -5.96
CA PRO A 73 5.59 -8.28 -5.51
C PRO A 73 5.88 -6.86 -5.98
N LEU A 74 4.84 -6.19 -6.48
CA LEU A 74 4.81 -4.75 -6.63
C LEU A 74 3.81 -4.16 -5.65
N VAL A 75 4.31 -3.37 -4.71
CA VAL A 75 3.47 -2.61 -3.77
C VAL A 75 2.96 -1.37 -4.47
N VAL A 76 1.66 -1.16 -4.37
CA VAL A 76 0.98 0.09 -4.74
C VAL A 76 0.75 0.86 -3.45
N LEU A 77 1.60 1.87 -3.23
CA LEU A 77 1.58 2.76 -2.07
C LEU A 77 0.76 4.01 -2.43
N THR A 78 -0.48 4.06 -1.94
CA THR A 78 -1.35 5.24 -2.11
C THR A 78 -0.99 6.28 -1.05
N ARG A 79 -0.89 7.55 -1.47
CA ARG A 79 -0.85 8.68 -0.53
C ARG A 79 -2.27 9.12 -0.25
N ASP A 80 -2.76 8.76 0.93
CA ASP A 80 -4.13 9.03 1.34
C ASP A 80 -4.43 10.52 1.39
N ARG A 81 -5.56 10.90 0.81
CA ARG A 81 -6.15 12.24 0.97
C ARG A 81 -7.04 12.29 2.21
N ASP A 82 -7.86 11.25 2.40
CA ASP A 82 -8.81 11.16 3.50
C ASP A 82 -8.21 10.41 4.70
N ARG A 83 -8.82 10.57 5.88
CA ARG A 83 -8.22 10.18 7.17
C ARG A 83 -9.01 9.08 7.87
N GLY A 84 -8.29 8.25 8.61
CA GLY A 84 -8.86 7.42 9.67
C GLY A 84 -8.87 8.14 11.03
N ARG A 85 -9.24 7.38 12.06
CA ARG A 85 -9.22 7.77 13.47
C ARG A 85 -8.66 6.63 14.31
N VAL A 86 -7.96 6.97 15.38
CA VAL A 86 -7.62 6.04 16.45
C VAL A 86 -8.39 6.46 17.69
N THR A 87 -9.05 5.50 18.32
CA THR A 87 -9.77 5.62 19.59
C THR A 87 -9.18 4.65 20.59
N VAL A 88 -9.56 4.81 21.86
CA VAL A 88 -9.23 3.87 22.92
C VAL A 88 -10.55 3.35 23.45
N ASP A 89 -10.68 2.03 23.58
CA ASP A 89 -11.90 1.41 24.11
C ASP A 89 -11.93 1.41 25.64
N GLU A 90 -12.96 0.77 26.22
CA GLU A 90 -13.18 0.73 27.68
C GLU A 90 -12.07 -0.04 28.42
N ASP A 91 -11.39 -0.96 27.74
CA ASP A 91 -10.29 -1.77 28.30
C ASP A 91 -8.92 -1.08 28.15
N GLY A 92 -8.87 0.07 27.46
CA GLY A 92 -7.64 0.81 27.22
C GLY A 92 -6.91 0.42 25.94
N GLU A 93 -7.51 -0.42 25.09
CA GLU A 93 -6.89 -0.90 23.86
C GLU A 93 -7.13 0.06 22.69
N PRO A 94 -6.14 0.23 21.78
CA PRO A 94 -6.28 1.11 20.64
C PRO A 94 -7.18 0.49 19.57
N HIS A 95 -8.24 1.19 19.21
CA HIS A 95 -9.12 0.84 18.11
C HIS A 95 -8.86 1.75 16.89
N VAL A 96 -8.56 1.16 15.74
CA VAL A 96 -8.26 1.88 14.50
C VAL A 96 -9.45 1.84 13.57
N GLU A 97 -10.03 3.02 13.31
CA GLU A 97 -11.12 3.21 12.36
C GLU A 97 -10.57 3.80 11.07
N TYR A 98 -10.60 3.02 10.00
CA TYR A 98 -10.17 3.48 8.69
C TYR A 98 -11.05 2.87 7.60
N THR A 99 -11.61 3.74 6.76
CA THR A 99 -12.37 3.37 5.58
C THR A 99 -11.74 4.06 4.38
N ILE A 100 -11.30 3.28 3.40
CA ILE A 100 -10.74 3.86 2.17
C ILE A 100 -11.80 4.72 1.47
N SER A 101 -11.40 5.94 1.09
CA SER A 101 -12.27 6.85 0.34
C SER A 101 -12.39 6.44 -1.12
N GLU A 102 -13.40 6.96 -1.82
CA GLU A 102 -13.51 6.77 -3.28
C GLU A 102 -12.30 7.34 -4.03
N CYS A 103 -11.73 8.45 -3.54
CA CYS A 103 -10.58 9.08 -4.17
C CYS A 103 -9.31 8.22 -4.03
N ASP A 104 -9.04 7.75 -2.81
CA ASP A 104 -7.87 6.91 -2.52
C ASP A 104 -8.04 5.53 -3.16
N GLY A 105 -9.26 5.00 -3.19
CA GLY A 105 -9.61 3.76 -3.88
C GLY A 105 -9.38 3.83 -5.39
N ALA A 106 -9.69 4.97 -6.01
CA ALA A 106 -9.42 5.19 -7.42
C ALA A 106 -7.90 5.31 -7.71
N SER A 107 -7.15 6.02 -6.86
CA SER A 107 -5.68 6.07 -6.95
C SER A 107 -5.05 4.67 -6.81
N ALA A 108 -5.54 3.87 -5.87
CA ALA A 108 -5.08 2.50 -5.68
C ALA A 108 -5.41 1.61 -6.89
N ALA A 109 -6.62 1.73 -7.46
CA ALA A 109 -7.03 0.95 -8.62
C ALA A 109 -6.16 1.25 -9.86
N GLU A 110 -5.85 2.52 -10.12
CA GLU A 110 -4.93 2.91 -11.20
C GLU A 110 -3.52 2.34 -10.98
N GLY A 111 -3.04 2.36 -9.73
CA GLY A 111 -1.78 1.72 -9.37
C GLY A 111 -1.77 0.21 -9.58
N LEU A 112 -2.86 -0.49 -9.24
CA LEU A 112 -2.99 -1.94 -9.50
C LEU A 112 -2.94 -2.25 -11.00
N VAL A 113 -3.62 -1.45 -11.84
CA VAL A 113 -3.56 -1.60 -13.30
C VAL A 113 -2.13 -1.41 -13.81
N ALA A 114 -1.45 -0.35 -13.38
CA ALA A 114 -0.08 -0.10 -13.81
C ALA A 114 0.90 -1.18 -13.33
N ALA A 115 0.77 -1.65 -12.09
CA ALA A 115 1.58 -2.74 -11.56
C ALA A 115 1.34 -4.06 -12.32
N ALA A 116 0.10 -4.39 -12.68
CA ALA A 116 -0.20 -5.54 -13.52
C ALA A 116 0.45 -5.43 -14.91
N ARG A 117 0.38 -4.26 -15.54
CA ARG A 117 1.03 -4.00 -16.83
C ARG A 117 2.55 -4.12 -16.76
N ILE A 118 3.17 -3.62 -15.68
CA ILE A 118 4.62 -3.77 -15.45
C ILE A 118 4.96 -5.27 -15.41
N LEU A 119 4.25 -6.05 -14.58
CA LEU A 119 4.53 -7.48 -14.43
C LEU A 119 4.33 -8.28 -15.73
N VAL A 120 3.32 -7.94 -16.52
CA VAL A 120 3.13 -8.52 -17.86
C VAL A 120 4.32 -8.18 -18.77
N ALA A 121 4.66 -6.89 -18.87
CA ALA A 121 5.75 -6.43 -19.73
C ALA A 121 7.11 -7.05 -19.36
N THR A 122 7.34 -7.32 -18.07
CA THR A 122 8.59 -7.90 -17.58
C THR A 122 8.63 -9.42 -17.66
N GLY A 123 7.53 -10.09 -18.04
CA GLY A 123 7.51 -11.52 -18.34
C GLY A 123 6.90 -12.43 -17.28
N ALA A 124 6.03 -11.91 -16.41
CA ALA A 124 5.23 -12.77 -15.54
C ALA A 124 4.29 -13.64 -16.40
N HIS A 125 4.25 -14.96 -16.15
CA HIS A 125 3.27 -15.85 -16.79
C HIS A 125 1.93 -15.89 -16.03
N THR A 126 1.90 -15.33 -14.82
CA THR A 126 0.69 -15.26 -14.00
C THR A 126 0.72 -13.99 -13.16
N VAL A 127 -0.39 -13.25 -13.11
CA VAL A 127 -0.56 -12.03 -12.31
C VAL A 127 -1.74 -12.20 -11.37
N VAL A 128 -1.57 -11.77 -10.13
CA VAL A 128 -2.57 -11.84 -9.05
C VAL A 128 -2.67 -10.48 -8.38
N THR A 129 -3.90 -10.03 -8.14
CA THR A 129 -4.17 -8.81 -7.36
C THR A 129 -4.81 -9.16 -6.02
N GLY A 130 -4.76 -8.22 -5.07
CA GLY A 130 -5.45 -8.36 -3.79
C GLY A 130 -6.98 -8.17 -3.84
N GLN A 131 -7.58 -7.96 -5.01
CA GLN A 131 -9.03 -7.76 -5.16
C GLN A 131 -9.76 -9.10 -5.19
N VAL A 132 -10.85 -9.22 -4.41
CA VAL A 132 -11.61 -10.48 -4.26
C VAL A 132 -12.31 -10.88 -5.58
N ASP A 133 -12.83 -9.90 -6.31
CA ASP A 133 -13.63 -10.13 -7.53
C ASP A 133 -12.76 -10.19 -8.82
N VAL A 134 -11.43 -10.14 -8.68
CA VAL A 134 -10.50 -10.20 -9.82
C VAL A 134 -9.74 -11.52 -9.79
N PRO A 135 -10.03 -12.47 -10.70
CA PRO A 135 -9.35 -13.76 -10.70
C PRO A 135 -7.89 -13.62 -11.10
N MET A 136 -7.08 -14.57 -10.66
CA MET A 136 -5.71 -14.79 -11.15
C MET A 136 -5.69 -14.83 -12.68
N PHE A 137 -4.79 -14.04 -13.26
CA PHE A 137 -4.64 -13.89 -14.70
C PHE A 137 -3.49 -14.73 -15.24
N LYS A 138 -3.78 -15.57 -16.24
CA LYS A 138 -2.76 -16.26 -17.02
C LYS A 138 -2.36 -15.35 -18.17
N VAL A 139 -1.09 -14.95 -18.18
CA VAL A 139 -0.59 -13.94 -19.12
C VAL A 139 -0.34 -14.63 -20.47
N PRO A 140 -0.99 -14.21 -21.56
CA PRO A 140 -0.87 -14.88 -22.86
C PRO A 140 0.42 -14.51 -23.60
N SER A 141 0.92 -13.30 -23.37
CA SER A 141 2.19 -12.80 -23.89
C SER A 141 2.65 -11.59 -23.08
N ASN A 142 3.91 -11.19 -23.24
CA ASN A 142 4.46 -10.00 -22.58
C ASN A 142 3.98 -8.68 -23.22
N ASP A 143 3.08 -8.74 -24.21
CA ASP A 143 2.50 -7.56 -24.82
C ASP A 143 1.36 -7.01 -23.94
N VAL A 144 1.58 -5.80 -23.41
CA VAL A 144 0.57 -5.10 -22.60
C VAL A 144 -0.63 -4.62 -23.43
N ALA A 145 -0.52 -4.58 -24.75
CA ALA A 145 -1.60 -4.28 -25.68
C ALA A 145 -2.38 -5.53 -26.12
N HIS A 146 -1.97 -6.74 -25.71
CA HIS A 146 -2.69 -7.96 -26.02
C HIS A 146 -4.15 -7.86 -25.51
N PRO A 147 -5.17 -8.25 -26.32
CA PRO A 147 -6.58 -8.04 -25.96
C PRO A 147 -6.98 -8.58 -24.59
N GLU A 148 -6.50 -9.78 -24.22
CA GLU A 148 -6.77 -10.36 -22.90
C GLU A 148 -6.11 -9.60 -21.74
N THR A 149 -4.91 -9.04 -21.96
CA THR A 149 -4.22 -8.20 -20.96
C THR A 149 -4.99 -6.90 -20.75
N VAL A 150 -5.46 -6.27 -21.83
CA VAL A 150 -6.30 -5.07 -21.77
C VAL A 150 -7.60 -5.37 -21.03
N ALA A 151 -8.29 -6.46 -21.37
CA ALA A 151 -9.52 -6.88 -20.69
C ALA A 151 -9.30 -7.17 -19.20
N HIS A 152 -8.15 -7.74 -18.82
CA HIS A 152 -7.80 -7.94 -17.41
C HIS A 152 -7.57 -6.60 -16.69
N CYS A 153 -6.86 -5.65 -17.31
CA CYS A 153 -6.66 -4.31 -16.76
C CYS A 153 -7.99 -3.56 -16.56
N GLU A 154 -8.91 -3.64 -17.53
CA GLU A 154 -10.26 -3.08 -17.41
C GLU A 154 -11.05 -3.73 -16.26
N ARG A 155 -10.87 -5.04 -16.04
CA ARG A 155 -11.48 -5.74 -14.91
C ARG A 155 -10.95 -5.24 -13.57
N ILE A 156 -9.63 -5.09 -13.43
CA ILE A 156 -8.98 -4.50 -12.24
C ILE A 156 -9.57 -3.11 -11.96
N ALA A 157 -9.61 -2.25 -12.98
CA ALA A 157 -10.13 -0.89 -12.87
C ALA A 157 -11.61 -0.86 -12.44
N ARG A 158 -12.45 -1.69 -13.07
CA ARG A 158 -13.89 -1.78 -12.79
C ARG A 158 -14.21 -2.31 -11.41
N ALA A 159 -13.45 -3.30 -10.94
CA ALA A 159 -13.60 -3.81 -9.58
C ALA A 159 -13.26 -2.72 -8.55
N GLY A 160 -12.23 -1.92 -8.84
CA GLY A 160 -11.77 -0.83 -7.97
C GLY A 160 -11.25 -1.34 -6.61
N VAL A 161 -10.84 -0.41 -5.74
CA VAL A 161 -10.46 -0.74 -4.36
C VAL A 161 -11.52 -0.19 -3.43
N LYS A 162 -12.27 -1.09 -2.79
CA LYS A 162 -13.44 -0.76 -1.96
C LYS A 162 -13.34 -1.49 -0.60
N PRO A 163 -13.98 -0.97 0.45
CA PRO A 163 -14.02 -1.62 1.76
C PRO A 163 -14.43 -3.09 1.64
N LEU A 164 -13.71 -3.97 2.34
CA LEU A 164 -13.95 -5.42 2.40
C LEU A 164 -13.89 -6.17 1.05
N ARG A 165 -13.46 -5.52 -0.03
CA ARG A 165 -13.37 -6.11 -1.38
C ARG A 165 -11.94 -6.26 -1.90
N ALA A 166 -10.97 -5.75 -1.16
CA ALA A 166 -9.57 -5.89 -1.48
C ALA A 166 -8.70 -5.95 -0.22
N GLY A 167 -7.70 -6.84 -0.22
CA GLY A 167 -6.75 -6.97 0.88
C GLY A 167 -5.87 -5.72 0.99
N MET A 168 -6.08 -4.94 2.05
CA MET A 168 -5.34 -3.72 2.35
C MET A 168 -4.50 -3.88 3.61
N PHE A 169 -3.35 -3.20 3.61
CA PHE A 169 -2.55 -2.99 4.81
C PHE A 169 -1.95 -1.58 4.72
N SER A 170 -1.65 -1.00 5.87
CA SER A 170 -0.88 0.24 5.95
C SER A 170 0.54 -0.09 6.37
N ALA A 171 1.51 0.51 5.67
CA ALA A 171 2.91 0.43 6.07
C ALA A 171 3.26 1.48 7.12
N HIS A 172 2.58 2.63 7.12
CA HIS A 172 3.01 3.79 7.89
C HIS A 172 1.80 4.58 8.43
N GLN A 173 1.44 4.34 9.70
CA GLN A 173 0.42 5.14 10.39
C GLN A 173 1.03 6.46 10.89
N MET A 174 0.32 7.57 10.68
CA MET A 174 0.82 8.92 10.98
C MET A 174 -0.33 9.87 11.35
N GLY A 175 0.02 11.01 11.97
CA GLY A 175 -0.88 12.16 12.09
C GLY A 175 -1.96 12.10 13.19
N THR A 176 -1.87 11.14 14.11
CA THR A 176 -2.81 10.98 15.23
C THR A 176 -2.66 12.04 16.33
N ALA A 177 -1.46 12.63 16.49
CA ALA A 177 -1.17 13.73 17.42
C ALA A 177 -0.60 14.95 16.67
N ARG A 178 -1.20 15.27 15.52
CA ARG A 178 -0.68 16.23 14.54
C ARG A 178 -0.24 17.56 15.14
N MET A 179 0.88 18.07 14.63
CA MET A 179 1.29 19.46 14.84
C MET A 179 0.29 20.42 14.20
N SER A 180 0.11 21.57 14.84
CA SER A 180 -0.83 22.60 14.41
C SER A 180 -0.38 23.98 14.88
N THR A 181 -0.92 25.02 14.23
CA THR A 181 -0.69 26.42 14.62
C THR A 181 -1.64 26.91 15.72
N ALA A 182 -2.67 26.12 16.06
CA ALA A 182 -3.68 26.49 17.04
C ALA A 182 -4.23 25.23 17.76
N PRO A 183 -4.62 25.34 19.05
CA PRO A 183 -5.03 24.20 19.88
C PRO A 183 -6.30 23.49 19.41
N ASN A 184 -7.15 24.17 18.63
CA ASN A 184 -8.38 23.56 18.07
C ASN A 184 -8.15 22.86 16.71
N ARG A 185 -6.91 22.79 16.21
CA ARG A 185 -6.57 22.21 14.90
C ARG A 185 -5.65 20.99 14.97
N GLY A 186 -5.14 20.65 16.15
CA GLY A 186 -4.23 19.53 16.37
C GLY A 186 -3.94 19.32 17.85
N VAL A 187 -3.11 18.34 18.16
CA VAL A 187 -2.79 17.94 19.54
C VAL A 187 -1.57 18.70 20.06
N THR A 188 -0.62 18.99 19.17
CA THR A 188 0.64 19.63 19.51
C THR A 188 0.86 20.93 18.73
N ASN A 189 1.73 21.77 19.27
CA ASN A 189 2.28 22.90 18.53
C ASN A 189 3.42 22.43 17.59
N ALA A 190 4.03 23.35 16.83
CA ALA A 190 5.10 23.04 15.87
C ALA A 190 6.41 22.50 16.48
N ARG A 191 6.52 22.46 17.82
CA ARG A 191 7.67 21.90 18.57
C ARG A 191 7.30 20.62 19.31
N GLY A 192 6.19 19.97 18.94
CA GLY A 192 5.73 18.73 19.58
C GLY A 192 5.15 18.90 20.99
N LYS A 193 5.09 20.11 21.55
CA LYS A 193 4.48 20.35 22.88
C LYS A 193 2.97 20.17 22.79
N VAL A 194 2.39 19.38 23.68
CA VAL A 194 0.93 19.19 23.79
C VAL A 194 0.27 20.49 24.23
N TRP A 195 -0.81 20.87 23.56
CA TRP A 195 -1.57 22.06 23.94
C TRP A 195 -2.21 21.91 25.33
N GLY A 196 -2.11 22.95 26.16
CA GLY A 196 -2.73 22.99 27.49
C GLY A 196 -2.04 22.14 28.57
N VAL A 197 -0.92 21.49 28.26
CA VAL A 197 -0.15 20.68 29.22
C VAL A 197 1.31 21.12 29.21
N ASP A 198 1.83 21.44 30.39
CA ASP A 198 3.25 21.78 30.55
C ASP A 198 4.11 20.54 30.73
N GLY A 199 5.30 20.55 30.13
CA GLY A 199 6.26 19.44 30.22
C GLY A 199 5.92 18.19 29.39
N LEU A 200 4.83 18.18 28.62
CA LEU A 200 4.42 17.04 27.81
C LEU A 200 4.68 17.27 26.30
N TYR A 201 5.41 16.34 25.69
CA TYR A 201 5.84 16.40 24.29
C TYR A 201 5.61 15.06 23.57
N VAL A 202 5.38 15.14 22.26
CA VAL A 202 5.32 13.99 21.34
C VAL A 202 6.44 14.15 20.31
N ALA A 203 7.09 13.05 19.91
CA ALA A 203 8.28 13.07 19.06
C ALA A 203 8.34 11.86 18.10
N ASP A 204 7.25 11.58 17.39
CA ASP A 204 7.16 10.47 16.43
C ASP A 204 6.33 10.85 15.17
N GLY A 205 6.00 9.86 14.33
CA GLY A 205 5.20 10.05 13.10
C GLY A 205 3.77 10.54 13.33
N SER A 206 3.24 10.47 14.55
CA SER A 206 1.92 11.02 14.89
C SER A 206 1.88 12.55 14.75
N LEU A 207 3.04 13.22 14.76
CA LEU A 207 3.16 14.67 14.58
C LEU A 207 2.87 15.14 13.15
N PHE A 208 2.90 14.25 12.15
CA PHE A 208 2.80 14.65 10.75
C PHE A 208 1.41 15.24 10.45
N PRO A 209 1.30 16.43 9.84
CA PRO A 209 0.01 17.04 9.54
C PRO A 209 -0.75 16.34 8.39
N SER A 210 -0.04 15.58 7.56
CA SER A 210 -0.53 14.85 6.39
C SER A 210 0.43 13.70 6.07
N PRO A 211 -0.02 12.60 5.45
CA PRO A 211 0.89 11.53 5.02
C PRO A 211 1.96 12.03 4.04
N SER A 212 3.19 11.56 4.23
CA SER A 212 4.35 11.94 3.42
C SER A 212 4.31 11.37 1.99
N GLY A 213 3.57 10.28 1.76
CA GLY A 213 3.55 9.58 0.48
C GLY A 213 4.86 8.86 0.12
N VAL A 214 5.74 8.67 1.12
CA VAL A 214 7.03 7.96 1.04
C VAL A 214 7.33 7.30 2.38
N ASN A 215 8.34 6.42 2.44
CA ASN A 215 8.83 5.89 3.72
C ASN A 215 9.24 7.05 4.66
N PRO A 216 8.61 7.18 5.84
CA PRO A 216 8.77 8.35 6.70
C PRO A 216 9.97 8.27 7.64
N MET A 217 10.74 7.17 7.69
CA MET A 217 11.72 6.91 8.76
C MET A 217 12.65 8.09 9.03
N VAL A 218 13.33 8.58 7.98
CA VAL A 218 14.29 9.70 8.11
C VAL A 218 13.58 10.98 8.52
N THR A 219 12.37 11.22 8.00
CA THR A 219 11.56 12.39 8.37
C THR A 219 11.10 12.31 9.83
N ILE A 220 10.75 11.12 10.33
CA ILE A 220 10.40 10.89 11.73
C ILE A 220 11.62 11.18 12.62
N TYR A 221 12.81 10.70 12.25
CA TYR A 221 14.04 11.04 12.99
C TYR A 221 14.31 12.54 13.02
N ALA A 222 14.17 13.22 11.88
CA ALA A 222 14.38 14.67 11.82
C ALA A 222 13.36 15.44 12.67
N VAL A 223 12.09 15.03 12.65
CA VAL A 223 11.04 15.62 13.48
C VAL A 223 11.31 15.38 14.96
N ALA A 224 11.65 14.14 15.35
CA ALA A 224 11.96 13.80 16.73
C ALA A 224 13.18 14.59 17.25
N TYR A 225 14.22 14.70 16.44
CA TYR A 225 15.42 15.50 16.76
C TYR A 225 15.09 17.00 16.92
N SER A 226 14.15 17.53 16.13
CA SER A 226 13.71 18.93 16.25
C SER A 226 12.86 19.20 17.50
N VAL A 227 12.31 18.17 18.15
CA VAL A 227 11.54 18.30 19.40
C VAL A 227 12.46 18.26 20.63
N ALA A 228 13.58 17.51 20.55
CA ALA A 228 14.57 17.37 21.61
C ALA A 228 15.33 18.69 21.87
#